data_AF-A0A822GBH8-F1
#
_entry.id   AF-A0A822GBH8-F1
#
_cell.length_a   1.000
_cell.length_b   1.000
_cell.length_c   1.000
_cell.angle_alpha   90.00
_cell.angle_beta   90.00
_cell.angle_gamma   90.00
#
_symmetry.space_group_name_H-M   'P 1'
#
loop_
_entity.id
_entity.type
_entity.pdbx_description
1 polymer ?
#
loop_
_entity_poly.entity_id
_entity_poly.type
_entity_poly.pdbx_seq_one_letter_code
_entity_poly.pdbx_strand_id
1 'polypeptide(L)'
;MHIRFHHHRLPGDEYDLKLLSNRDNRPILFNIIQYDEAHYTEHNYNCLSELNGFLSTTPCSSKDYCTWINVEEDIYTINERMKLDLLDNGSCIYLLMKMFYVHPETEHIHQEQISFILKENNFLITFQEAKDELNSIDIFQIVKNRLKNNRGRIRSLKIDYLFYCLIDILIENYMFVLDRISTKIDTIDKLLMNKLKQNNYVDVSLHNVNS
;
A
#
# COMPACT_ATOMS: atom_id res chain seq x y z
N MET A 1 -0.60 9.47 -8.23
CA MET A 1 -1.10 8.11 -7.89
C MET A 1 -0.12 7.12 -8.48
N HIS A 2 0.31 6.12 -7.71
CA HIS A 2 1.19 5.06 -8.17
C HIS A 2 0.37 3.84 -8.54
N ILE A 3 0.47 3.39 -9.78
CA ILE A 3 -0.21 2.20 -10.25
C ILE A 3 0.84 1.16 -10.57
N ARG A 4 0.81 0.01 -9.91
CA ARG A 4 1.74 -1.07 -10.18
C ARG A 4 1.02 -2.30 -10.70
N PHE A 5 1.50 -2.82 -11.81
CA PHE A 5 1.06 -4.06 -12.40
C PHE A 5 2.08 -5.14 -12.09
N HIS A 6 1.60 -6.25 -11.56
CA HIS A 6 2.41 -7.43 -11.30
C HIS A 6 1.84 -8.59 -12.10
N HIS A 7 2.71 -9.28 -12.82
CA HIS A 7 2.34 -10.42 -13.64
C HIS A 7 3.33 -11.57 -13.48
N HIS A 8 2.81 -12.75 -13.19
CA HIS A 8 3.55 -14.01 -13.20
C HIS A 8 3.31 -14.69 -14.56
N ARG A 9 4.35 -14.81 -15.39
CA ARG A 9 4.20 -15.34 -16.76
C ARG A 9 4.01 -16.86 -16.74
N LEU A 10 2.89 -17.37 -17.26
CA LEU A 10 2.73 -18.77 -17.66
C LEU A 10 2.76 -18.91 -19.20
N PRO A 11 3.18 -20.08 -19.74
CA PRO A 11 3.16 -20.31 -21.18
C PRO A 11 1.72 -20.37 -21.71
N GLY A 12 1.37 -19.45 -22.60
CA GLY A 12 0.07 -19.40 -23.29
C GLY A 12 -0.90 -18.31 -22.81
N ASP A 13 -0.49 -17.44 -21.88
CA ASP A 13 -1.37 -16.39 -21.36
C ASP A 13 -1.62 -15.28 -22.39
N GLU A 14 -2.91 -15.02 -22.68
CA GLU A 14 -3.37 -13.79 -23.33
C GLU A 14 -3.53 -12.69 -22.27
N TYR A 15 -3.01 -11.50 -22.57
CA TYR A 15 -2.90 -10.40 -21.62
C TYR A 15 -4.13 -9.49 -21.74
N ASP A 16 -4.67 -8.92 -20.67
CA ASP A 16 -5.65 -7.83 -20.77
C ASP A 16 -5.26 -6.69 -19.83
N LEU A 17 -4.63 -5.66 -20.37
CA LEU A 17 -4.19 -4.49 -19.63
C LEU A 17 -4.76 -3.24 -20.30
N LYS A 18 -5.75 -2.62 -19.67
CA LYS A 18 -6.22 -1.28 -20.02
C LYS A 18 -6.62 -0.57 -18.74
N LEU A 19 -6.09 0.61 -18.50
CA LEU A 19 -6.25 1.25 -17.20
C LEU A 19 -6.64 2.72 -17.28
N LEU A 20 -7.58 3.05 -16.38
CA LEU A 20 -8.18 4.32 -15.98
C LEU A 20 -7.84 5.56 -16.84
N SER A 21 -8.88 6.19 -17.38
CA SER A 21 -8.76 7.52 -17.98
C SER A 21 -8.30 8.52 -16.93
N ASN A 22 -7.21 9.23 -17.20
CA ASN A 22 -6.71 10.32 -16.35
C ASN A 22 -7.75 11.45 -16.29
N ARG A 23 -8.63 11.45 -15.30
CA ARG A 23 -9.62 12.52 -15.09
C ARG A 23 -9.03 13.74 -14.37
N ASP A 24 -7.85 13.63 -13.75
CA ASP A 24 -7.48 14.50 -12.63
C ASP A 24 -6.16 15.30 -12.80
N ASN A 25 -5.54 15.31 -13.99
CA ASN A 25 -4.34 16.10 -14.32
C ASN A 25 -3.11 15.92 -13.39
N ARG A 26 -3.14 15.02 -12.41
CA ARG A 26 -2.01 14.68 -11.54
C ARG A 26 -1.07 13.70 -12.24
N PRO A 27 0.25 13.74 -11.98
CA PRO A 27 1.17 12.73 -12.51
C PRO A 27 0.78 11.35 -11.98
N ILE A 28 0.65 10.40 -12.90
CA ILE A 28 0.41 8.98 -12.60
C ILE A 28 1.69 8.24 -12.94
N LEU A 29 2.27 7.61 -11.93
CA LEU A 29 3.47 6.79 -12.09
C LEU A 29 3.02 5.35 -12.29
N PHE A 30 3.32 4.80 -13.46
CA PHE A 30 3.00 3.42 -13.81
C PHE A 30 4.25 2.57 -13.70
N ASN A 31 4.14 1.45 -12.98
CA ASN A 31 5.21 0.47 -12.86
C ASN A 31 4.68 -0.89 -13.30
N ILE A 32 5.35 -1.54 -14.23
CA ILE A 32 4.99 -2.87 -14.72
C ILE A 32 6.12 -3.83 -14.35
N ILE A 33 5.81 -4.78 -13.48
CA ILE A 33 6.70 -5.86 -13.05
C ILE A 33 6.19 -7.16 -13.65
N GLN A 34 7.02 -7.79 -14.49
CA GLN A 34 6.76 -9.13 -15.02
C GLN A 34 7.88 -10.06 -14.56
N TYR A 35 7.51 -11.27 -14.15
CA TYR A 35 8.48 -12.24 -13.68
C TYR A 35 8.03 -13.68 -13.96
N ASP A 36 9.01 -14.57 -14.05
CA ASP A 36 8.88 -16.02 -14.01
C ASP A 36 10.01 -16.60 -13.15
N GLU A 37 10.17 -17.92 -13.06
CA GLU A 37 11.22 -18.53 -12.24
C GLU A 37 12.64 -18.05 -12.59
N ALA A 38 12.91 -17.74 -13.86
CA ALA A 38 14.22 -17.38 -14.38
C ALA A 38 14.38 -15.86 -14.63
N HIS A 39 13.33 -15.19 -15.08
CA HIS A 39 13.37 -13.81 -15.58
C HIS A 39 12.60 -12.83 -14.70
N TYR A 40 13.06 -11.58 -14.70
CA TYR A 40 12.40 -10.45 -14.07
C TYR A 40 12.63 -9.21 -14.92
N THR A 41 11.55 -8.49 -15.22
CA THR A 41 11.58 -7.23 -15.96
C THR A 41 10.72 -6.21 -15.24
N GLU A 42 11.24 -4.99 -15.10
CA GLU A 42 10.55 -3.87 -14.49
C GLU A 42 10.61 -2.68 -15.44
N HIS A 43 9.44 -2.11 -15.75
CA HIS A 43 9.31 -0.94 -16.62
C HIS A 43 8.57 0.16 -15.86
N ASN A 44 9.13 1.37 -15.85
CA ASN A 44 8.53 2.55 -15.25
C ASN A 44 8.11 3.51 -16.36
N TYR A 45 6.88 3.99 -16.30
CA TYR A 45 6.31 4.95 -17.23
C TYR A 45 5.74 6.12 -16.45
N ASN A 46 6.03 7.33 -16.94
CA ASN A 46 5.65 8.56 -16.26
C ASN A 46 4.46 9.25 -16.95
N CYS A 47 4.02 8.72 -18.08
CA CYS A 47 2.88 9.25 -18.83
C CYS A 47 1.98 8.13 -19.39
N LEU A 48 0.68 8.42 -19.48
CA LEU A 48 -0.32 7.52 -20.05
C LEU A 48 -0.06 7.21 -21.54
N SER A 49 0.59 8.13 -22.28
CA SER A 49 0.96 7.92 -23.68
C SER A 49 2.01 6.81 -23.84
N GLU A 50 2.98 6.74 -22.94
CA GLU A 50 4.02 5.70 -22.93
C GLU A 50 3.43 4.34 -22.57
N LEU A 51 2.49 4.32 -21.61
CA LEU A 51 1.74 3.12 -21.26
C LEU A 51 0.94 2.60 -22.46
N ASN A 52 0.18 3.47 -23.15
CA ASN A 52 -0.58 3.07 -24.35
C ASN A 52 0.32 2.51 -25.46
N GLY A 53 1.54 3.04 -25.61
CA GLY A 53 2.56 2.48 -26.50
C GLY A 53 2.93 1.04 -26.12
N PHE A 54 3.24 0.79 -24.84
CA PHE A 54 3.51 -0.56 -24.35
C PHE A 54 2.32 -1.51 -24.55
N LEU A 55 1.11 -1.07 -24.16
CA LEU A 55 -0.13 -1.85 -24.29
C LEU A 55 -0.49 -2.16 -25.75
N SER A 56 -0.13 -1.27 -26.69
CA SER A 56 -0.35 -1.48 -28.13
C SER A 56 0.58 -2.54 -28.74
N THR A 57 1.71 -2.81 -28.09
CA THR A 57 2.71 -3.81 -28.53
C THR A 57 2.50 -5.18 -27.91
N THR A 58 1.63 -5.29 -26.90
CA THR A 58 1.25 -6.54 -26.25
C THR A 58 -0.09 -7.03 -26.80
N PRO A 59 -0.29 -8.34 -27.04
CA PRO A 59 -1.58 -8.86 -27.48
C PRO A 59 -2.58 -8.74 -26.33
N CYS A 60 -3.37 -7.65 -26.31
CA CYS A 60 -4.37 -7.38 -25.28
C CYS A 60 -5.73 -6.92 -25.82
N SER A 61 -6.82 -7.52 -25.32
CA SER A 61 -8.21 -7.19 -25.69
C SER A 61 -9.00 -6.60 -24.51
N SER A 62 -9.54 -5.40 -24.71
CA SER A 62 -10.04 -4.45 -23.71
C SER A 62 -11.41 -4.72 -23.05
N LYS A 63 -11.87 -5.96 -22.90
CA LYS A 63 -13.33 -6.20 -22.73
C LYS A 63 -13.88 -6.24 -21.30
N ASP A 64 -13.07 -6.34 -20.25
CA ASP A 64 -13.61 -6.70 -18.92
C ASP A 64 -13.47 -5.63 -17.81
N TYR A 65 -13.21 -4.36 -18.14
CA TYR A 65 -12.94 -3.33 -17.12
C TYR A 65 -14.09 -2.35 -16.84
N CYS A 66 -15.06 -2.23 -17.75
CA CYS A 66 -16.06 -1.15 -17.70
C CYS A 66 -17.25 -1.40 -16.75
N THR A 67 -17.30 -2.52 -16.03
CA THR A 67 -18.44 -2.86 -15.13
C THR A 67 -18.27 -2.37 -13.70
N TRP A 68 -17.13 -1.80 -13.31
CA TRP A 68 -16.84 -1.52 -11.89
C TRP A 68 -16.77 -0.03 -11.57
N ILE A 69 -17.85 0.71 -11.89
CA ILE A 69 -18.03 2.11 -11.47
C ILE A 69 -17.71 2.30 -9.98
N ASN A 70 -18.11 1.34 -9.14
CA ASN A 70 -17.89 1.42 -7.69
C ASN A 70 -16.40 1.34 -7.30
N VAL A 71 -15.60 0.50 -7.99
CA VAL A 71 -14.16 0.37 -7.71
C VAL A 71 -13.41 1.63 -8.13
N GLU A 72 -13.76 2.21 -9.27
CA GLU A 72 -13.19 3.49 -9.71
C GLU A 72 -13.49 4.58 -8.67
N GLU A 73 -14.75 4.70 -8.24
CA GLU A 73 -15.15 5.65 -7.20
C GLU A 73 -14.37 5.44 -5.90
N ASP A 74 -14.23 4.21 -5.42
CA ASP A 74 -13.49 3.91 -4.19
C ASP A 74 -12.01 4.28 -4.27
N ILE A 75 -11.37 4.02 -5.42
CA ILE A 75 -9.95 4.33 -5.65
C ILE A 75 -9.70 5.84 -5.55
N TYR A 76 -10.63 6.65 -6.07
CA TYR A 76 -10.55 8.11 -6.01
C TYR A 76 -11.11 8.72 -4.71
N THR A 77 -11.94 7.98 -3.97
CA THR A 77 -12.54 8.46 -2.73
C THR A 77 -11.54 8.37 -1.58
N ILE A 78 -11.11 9.54 -1.11
CA ILE A 78 -10.19 9.66 0.03
C ILE A 78 -10.91 9.16 1.29
N ASN A 79 -10.17 8.42 2.12
CA ASN A 79 -10.64 7.94 3.42
C ASN A 79 -11.82 6.95 3.37
N GLU A 80 -11.98 6.27 2.23
CA GLU A 80 -12.95 5.19 2.10
C GLU A 80 -12.62 4.04 3.08
N ARG A 81 -13.63 3.29 3.55
CA ARG A 81 -13.40 2.21 4.52
C ARG A 81 -12.68 1.04 3.86
N MET A 82 -11.78 0.39 4.60
CA MET A 82 -11.17 -0.85 4.14
C MET A 82 -12.27 -1.89 3.85
N LYS A 83 -12.17 -2.58 2.72
CA LYS A 83 -13.15 -3.59 2.30
C LYS A 83 -12.54 -4.61 1.37
N LEU A 84 -13.19 -5.78 1.29
CA LEU A 84 -12.89 -6.82 0.34
C LEU A 84 -14.17 -7.15 -0.41
N ASP A 85 -14.14 -7.02 -1.72
CA ASP A 85 -15.26 -7.31 -2.60
C ASP A 85 -14.86 -8.42 -3.60
N LEU A 86 -15.76 -9.39 -3.77
CA LEU A 86 -15.65 -10.41 -4.82
C LEU A 86 -16.43 -9.94 -6.04
N LEU A 87 -15.73 -9.69 -7.14
CA LEU A 87 -16.25 -9.17 -8.39
C LEU A 87 -16.33 -10.29 -9.42
N ASP A 88 -17.09 -10.07 -10.49
CA ASP A 88 -17.22 -10.99 -11.64
C ASP A 88 -17.47 -12.45 -11.22
N ASN A 89 -18.50 -12.65 -10.38
CA ASN A 89 -18.89 -13.95 -9.81
C ASN A 89 -17.77 -14.66 -9.02
N GLY A 90 -16.80 -13.91 -8.50
CA GLY A 90 -15.68 -14.43 -7.70
C GLY A 90 -14.38 -14.62 -8.45
N SER A 91 -14.34 -14.36 -9.77
CA SER A 91 -13.12 -14.45 -10.58
C SER A 91 -12.18 -13.24 -10.41
N CYS A 92 -12.63 -12.20 -9.72
CA CYS A 92 -11.81 -11.07 -9.34
C CYS A 92 -12.00 -10.72 -7.85
N ILE A 93 -10.90 -10.44 -7.17
CA ILE A 93 -10.88 -9.96 -5.79
C ILE A 93 -10.43 -8.50 -5.80
N TYR A 94 -11.28 -7.62 -5.27
CA TYR A 94 -10.91 -6.24 -4.95
C TYR A 94 -10.66 -6.12 -3.45
N LEU A 95 -9.54 -5.53 -3.07
CA LEU A 95 -9.18 -5.28 -1.68
C LEU A 95 -8.72 -3.83 -1.52
N LEU A 96 -9.38 -3.09 -0.64
CA LEU A 96 -9.01 -1.75 -0.25
C LEU A 96 -8.46 -1.74 1.17
N MET A 97 -7.24 -1.24 1.36
CA MET A 97 -6.55 -1.13 2.64
C MET A 97 -6.00 0.28 2.87
N LYS A 98 -5.60 0.56 4.11
CA LYS A 98 -4.80 1.76 4.42
C LYS A 98 -3.34 1.35 4.58
N MET A 99 -2.45 2.23 4.21
CA MET A 99 -1.03 2.09 4.48
C MET A 99 -0.66 3.18 5.48
N PHE A 100 -0.16 2.78 6.64
CA PHE A 100 0.33 3.73 7.64
C PHE A 100 1.85 3.80 7.58
N TYR A 101 2.45 4.92 7.94
CA TYR A 101 3.88 4.97 8.22
C TYR A 101 4.18 6.10 9.19
N VAL A 102 5.23 5.92 9.97
CA VAL A 102 5.69 6.93 10.93
C VAL A 102 6.77 7.75 10.26
N HIS A 103 6.57 9.07 10.19
CA HIS A 103 7.58 9.97 9.69
C HIS A 103 8.81 9.93 10.61
N PRO A 104 10.03 9.71 10.09
CA PRO A 104 11.22 9.49 10.92
C PRO A 104 11.58 10.70 11.77
N GLU A 105 11.38 11.92 11.24
CA GLU A 105 11.73 13.16 11.97
C GLU A 105 10.62 13.68 12.89
N THR A 106 9.36 13.70 12.43
CA THR A 106 8.26 14.33 13.17
C THR A 106 7.49 13.36 14.06
N GLU A 107 7.72 12.05 13.91
CA GLU A 107 6.94 10.97 14.52
C GLU A 107 5.43 11.04 14.25
N HIS A 108 5.01 11.79 13.21
CA HIS A 108 3.63 11.80 12.77
C HIS A 108 3.29 10.52 12.02
N ILE A 109 2.07 10.03 12.24
CA ILE A 109 1.54 8.88 11.51
C ILE A 109 0.84 9.42 10.27
N HIS A 110 1.36 9.04 9.12
CA HIS A 110 0.73 9.30 7.83
C HIS A 110 -0.14 8.12 7.42
N GLN A 111 -1.20 8.42 6.68
CA GLN A 111 -2.13 7.44 6.15
C GLN A 111 -2.27 7.65 4.64
N GLU A 112 -2.00 6.58 3.89
CA GLU A 112 -2.26 6.48 2.46
C GLU A 112 -3.30 5.38 2.21
N GLN A 113 -3.96 5.46 1.07
CA GLN A 113 -4.81 4.39 0.58
C GLN A 113 -4.02 3.49 -0.38
N ILE A 114 -4.19 2.18 -0.23
CA ILE A 114 -3.74 1.21 -1.22
C ILE A 114 -4.87 0.25 -1.56
N SER A 115 -5.10 0.04 -2.85
CA SER A 115 -6.04 -0.96 -3.33
C SER A 115 -5.36 -2.00 -4.20
N PHE A 116 -5.96 -3.18 -4.25
CA PHE A 116 -5.47 -4.34 -4.95
C PHE A 116 -6.62 -4.94 -5.78
N ILE A 117 -6.32 -5.35 -6.99
CA ILE A 117 -7.21 -6.10 -7.87
C ILE A 117 -6.47 -7.35 -8.30
N LEU A 118 -6.91 -8.50 -7.82
CA LEU A 118 -6.38 -9.82 -8.16
C LEU A 118 -7.35 -10.53 -9.11
N LYS A 119 -6.86 -10.99 -10.27
CA LYS A 119 -7.64 -11.72 -11.28
C LYS A 119 -7.12 -13.15 -11.46
N GLU A 120 -7.99 -14.05 -11.93
CA GLU A 120 -7.68 -15.48 -12.20
C GLU A 120 -6.47 -15.70 -13.13
N ASN A 121 -6.20 -14.80 -14.09
CA ASN A 121 -5.13 -14.93 -15.08
C ASN A 121 -3.74 -14.48 -14.58
N ASN A 122 -3.42 -14.68 -13.30
CA ASN A 122 -2.14 -14.27 -12.69
C ASN A 122 -1.82 -12.77 -12.76
N PHE A 123 -2.85 -11.93 -12.77
CA PHE A 123 -2.70 -10.47 -12.74
C PHE A 123 -3.02 -9.92 -11.37
N LEU A 124 -2.11 -9.06 -10.89
CA LEU A 124 -2.33 -8.23 -9.71
C LEU A 124 -2.07 -6.77 -10.07
N ILE A 125 -3.08 -5.94 -9.88
CA ILE A 125 -2.99 -4.50 -10.04
C ILE A 125 -3.04 -3.86 -8.66
N THR A 126 -2.14 -2.93 -8.40
CA THR A 126 -2.12 -2.17 -7.15
C THR A 126 -2.22 -0.69 -7.44
N PHE A 127 -3.00 0.01 -6.63
CA PHE A 127 -3.19 1.45 -6.70
C PHE A 127 -2.80 2.03 -5.36
N GLN A 128 -1.74 2.82 -5.34
CA GLN A 128 -1.28 3.53 -4.17
C GLN A 128 -1.50 5.02 -4.36
N GLU A 129 -2.07 5.67 -3.36
CA GLU A 129 -2.16 7.12 -3.33
C GLU A 129 -0.75 7.73 -3.32
N ALA A 130 -0.43 8.64 -4.25
CA ALA A 130 0.85 9.32 -4.24
C ALA A 130 0.65 10.68 -3.56
N LYS A 131 0.78 10.70 -2.24
CA LYS A 131 0.85 11.94 -1.47
C LYS A 131 2.34 12.22 -1.23
N ASP A 132 2.88 13.06 -2.09
CA ASP A 132 4.21 13.69 -2.01
C ASP A 132 5.43 12.76 -2.05
N GLU A 133 6.24 12.91 -3.10
CA GLU A 133 7.48 12.16 -3.37
C GLU A 133 8.55 12.27 -2.27
N LEU A 134 8.41 13.24 -1.36
CA LEU A 134 9.39 13.53 -0.31
C LEU A 134 9.20 12.66 0.95
N ASN A 135 8.04 12.04 1.15
CA ASN A 135 7.68 11.38 2.42
C ASN A 135 7.13 9.95 2.30
N SER A 136 6.94 9.41 1.08
CA SER A 136 6.41 8.06 0.92
C SER A 136 7.48 7.00 1.17
N ILE A 137 7.45 6.39 2.36
CA ILE A 137 8.25 5.20 2.66
C ILE A 137 7.62 4.02 1.90
N ASP A 138 8.38 3.45 0.96
CA ASP A 138 7.94 2.28 0.20
C ASP A 138 8.16 1.00 1.01
N ILE A 139 7.17 0.66 1.85
CA ILE A 139 7.20 -0.55 2.70
C ILE A 139 7.36 -1.85 1.89
N PHE A 140 7.02 -1.83 0.60
CA PHE A 140 7.09 -2.99 -0.29
C PHE A 140 8.47 -3.26 -0.87
N GLN A 141 9.49 -2.43 -0.57
CA GLN A 141 10.86 -2.62 -1.04
C GLN A 141 11.42 -4.02 -0.72
N ILE A 142 11.03 -4.59 0.42
CA ILE A 142 11.45 -5.95 0.81
C ILE A 142 10.95 -6.99 -0.20
N VAL A 143 9.67 -6.93 -0.58
CA VAL A 143 9.07 -7.82 -1.58
C VAL A 143 9.65 -7.56 -2.97
N LYS A 144 9.83 -6.30 -3.36
CA LYS A 144 10.47 -5.94 -4.65
C LYS A 144 11.89 -6.49 -4.74
N ASN A 145 12.68 -6.38 -3.69
CA ASN A 145 14.03 -6.93 -3.64
C ASN A 145 14.05 -8.46 -3.67
N ARG A 146 13.07 -9.12 -3.01
CA ARG A 146 12.92 -10.58 -3.09
C ARG A 146 12.56 -11.03 -4.50
N LEU A 147 11.64 -10.33 -5.16
CA LEU A 147 11.30 -10.54 -6.57
C LEU A 147 12.54 -10.33 -7.44
N LYS A 148 13.20 -9.17 -7.38
CA LYS A 148 14.36 -8.84 -8.24
C LYS A 148 15.55 -9.79 -8.08
N ASN A 149 15.82 -10.28 -6.88
CA ASN A 149 16.97 -11.14 -6.60
C ASN A 149 16.63 -12.64 -6.55
N ASN A 150 15.42 -13.04 -6.93
CA ASN A 150 14.93 -14.42 -6.86
C ASN A 150 15.15 -15.08 -5.49
N ARG A 151 14.84 -14.37 -4.40
CA ARG A 151 15.04 -14.87 -3.03
C ARG A 151 13.81 -15.62 -2.53
N GLY A 152 14.01 -16.86 -2.11
CA GLY A 152 12.94 -17.73 -1.60
C GLY A 152 12.11 -18.33 -2.73
N ARG A 153 10.79 -18.44 -2.55
CA ARG A 153 9.86 -19.07 -3.51
C ARG A 153 8.94 -18.07 -4.23
N ILE A 154 9.23 -16.77 -4.13
CA ILE A 154 8.31 -15.73 -4.60
C ILE A 154 8.11 -15.71 -6.12
N ARG A 155 9.10 -16.18 -6.90
CA ARG A 155 8.98 -16.32 -8.36
C ARG A 155 8.44 -17.67 -8.83
N SER A 156 8.63 -18.73 -8.04
CA SER A 156 8.13 -20.07 -8.35
C SER A 156 6.65 -20.25 -8.02
N LEU A 157 6.11 -19.37 -7.18
CA LEU A 157 4.69 -19.37 -6.82
C LEU A 157 3.92 -18.37 -7.68
N LYS A 158 2.61 -18.60 -7.81
CA LYS A 158 1.70 -17.78 -8.60
C LYS A 158 1.51 -16.38 -7.97
N ILE A 159 0.79 -15.52 -8.69
CA ILE A 159 0.59 -14.11 -8.30
C ILE A 159 -0.17 -13.96 -6.96
N ASP A 160 -0.98 -14.94 -6.59
CA ASP A 160 -1.72 -15.02 -5.32
C ASP A 160 -0.76 -15.02 -4.11
N TYR A 161 0.39 -15.67 -4.24
CA TYR A 161 1.44 -15.63 -3.23
C TYR A 161 2.08 -14.24 -3.13
N LEU A 162 2.24 -13.52 -4.25
CA LEU A 162 2.69 -12.13 -4.21
C LEU A 162 1.65 -11.25 -3.51
N PHE A 163 0.37 -11.42 -3.84
CA PHE A 163 -0.72 -10.71 -3.18
C PHE A 163 -0.71 -10.95 -1.67
N TYR A 164 -0.59 -12.21 -1.23
CA TYR A 164 -0.41 -12.57 0.17
C TYR A 164 0.81 -11.87 0.80
N CYS A 165 1.97 -11.90 0.15
CA CYS A 165 3.19 -11.26 0.66
C CYS A 165 3.05 -9.73 0.81
N LEU A 166 2.29 -9.07 -0.07
CA LEU A 166 2.04 -7.63 0.04
C LEU A 166 1.11 -7.31 1.21
N ILE A 167 0.08 -8.14 1.43
CA ILE A 167 -0.80 -8.00 2.61
C ILE A 167 -0.02 -8.24 3.90
N ASP A 168 0.85 -9.25 3.92
CA ASP A 168 1.69 -9.59 5.09
C ASP A 168 2.54 -8.39 5.52
N ILE A 169 3.21 -7.73 4.56
CA ILE A 169 3.96 -6.49 4.82
C ILE A 169 3.07 -5.37 5.39
N LEU A 170 1.85 -5.21 4.88
CA LEU A 170 0.93 -4.20 5.40
C LEU A 170 0.56 -4.49 6.86
N ILE A 171 0.28 -5.75 7.19
CA ILE A 171 -0.07 -6.19 8.55
C ILE A 171 1.12 -6.03 9.50
N GLU A 172 2.32 -6.45 9.10
CA GLU A 172 3.56 -6.26 9.87
C GLU A 172 3.76 -4.78 10.21
N ASN A 173 3.55 -3.91 9.22
CA ASN A 173 3.70 -2.48 9.39
C ASN A 173 2.61 -1.87 10.30
N TYR A 174 1.40 -2.44 10.35
CA TYR A 174 0.41 -2.04 11.36
C TYR A 174 0.88 -2.34 12.78
N MET A 175 1.47 -3.51 13.01
CA MET A 175 2.02 -3.86 14.33
C MET A 175 3.13 -2.89 14.73
N PHE A 176 4.01 -2.54 13.80
CA PHE A 176 5.05 -1.53 14.02
C PHE A 176 4.46 -0.16 14.44
N VAL A 177 3.43 0.31 13.73
CA VAL A 177 2.78 1.60 14.05
C VAL A 177 2.09 1.54 15.42
N LEU A 178 1.43 0.43 15.75
CA LEU A 178 0.78 0.25 17.06
C LEU A 178 1.78 0.29 18.22
N ASP A 179 2.95 -0.35 18.08
CA ASP A 179 4.01 -0.30 19.09
C ASP A 179 4.52 1.14 19.32
N ARG A 180 4.64 1.93 18.25
CA ARG A 180 5.03 3.35 18.33
C ARG A 180 3.98 4.18 19.07
N ILE A 181 2.69 3.93 18.81
CA ILE A 181 1.59 4.57 19.54
C ILE A 181 1.65 4.18 21.02
N SER A 182 1.80 2.90 21.34
CA SER A 182 1.88 2.40 22.72
C SER A 182 3.03 3.07 23.48
N THR A 183 4.22 3.13 22.87
CA THR A 183 5.40 3.79 23.47
C THR A 183 5.15 5.28 23.74
N LYS A 184 4.41 5.95 22.86
CA LYS A 184 4.06 7.37 23.03
C LYS A 184 3.06 7.58 24.17
N ILE A 185 2.08 6.69 24.31
CA ILE A 185 1.14 6.68 25.44
C ILE A 185 1.91 6.53 26.76
N ASP A 186 2.78 5.52 26.85
CA ASP A 186 3.59 5.27 28.05
C ASP A 186 4.47 6.48 28.44
N THR A 187 4.99 7.19 27.43
CA THR A 187 5.80 8.39 27.64
C THR A 187 4.95 9.53 28.20
N ILE A 188 3.76 9.75 27.64
CA ILE A 188 2.82 10.78 28.12
C ILE A 188 2.39 10.46 29.56
N ASP A 189 2.07 9.21 29.86
CA ASP A 189 1.66 8.79 31.21
C ASP A 189 2.76 9.03 32.24
N LYS A 190 4.02 8.72 31.92
CA LYS A 190 5.17 9.03 32.78
C LYS A 190 5.32 10.53 33.02
N LEU A 191 5.15 11.36 31.99
CA LEU A 191 5.23 12.82 32.12
C LEU A 191 4.10 13.37 33.01
N LEU A 192 2.87 12.87 32.83
CA LEU A 192 1.73 13.24 33.67
C LEU A 192 1.97 12.85 35.14
N MET A 193 2.41 11.61 35.39
CA MET A 193 2.73 11.14 36.75
C MET A 193 3.84 11.97 37.41
N ASN A 194 4.88 12.35 36.67
CA ASN A 194 5.95 13.20 37.19
C ASN A 194 5.45 14.62 37.52
N LYS A 195 4.61 15.20 36.67
CA LYS A 195 4.01 16.52 36.91
C LYS A 195 3.10 16.52 38.14
N LEU A 196 2.29 15.47 38.31
CA LEU A 196 1.43 15.31 39.50
C LEU A 196 2.25 15.17 40.79
N LYS A 197 3.38 14.44 40.76
CA LYS A 197 4.29 14.36 41.91
C LYS A 197 4.89 15.72 42.27
N GLN A 198 5.30 16.52 41.29
CA GLN A 198 5.87 17.85 41.55
C GLN A 198 4.85 18.83 42.13
N ASN A 199 3.58 18.81 41.68
CA ASN A 199 2.54 19.66 42.23
C ASN A 199 2.18 19.30 43.69
N ASN A 200 2.20 18.02 44.06
CA ASN A 200 1.88 17.59 45.43
C ASN A 200 2.97 17.91 46.47
N TYR A 201 4.18 18.30 46.05
CA TYR A 201 5.23 18.74 46.99
C TYR A 201 5.09 20.23 47.38
N VAL A 202 4.28 21.02 46.69
CA VAL A 202 4.12 22.46 46.98
C VAL A 202 3.07 22.72 48.07
N ASP A 203 2.09 21.83 48.28
CA ASP A 203 1.00 22.06 49.24
C ASP A 203 1.17 21.44 50.64
N VAL A 204 2.16 20.56 50.87
CA VAL A 204 2.33 19.89 52.17
C VAL A 204 3.23 20.67 53.15
N SER A 205 3.86 21.76 52.71
CA SER A 205 4.85 22.51 53.52
C SER A 205 4.29 23.72 54.28
N LEU A 206 2.99 24.03 54.19
CA LEU A 206 2.40 25.26 54.76
C LEU A 206 1.47 25.06 55.98
N HIS A 207 1.46 23.89 56.62
CA HIS A 207 0.55 23.62 57.75
C HIS A 207 1.22 23.16 59.04
N ASN A 208 2.43 23.65 59.33
CA ASN A 208 3.09 23.37 60.62
C ASN A 208 3.89 24.57 61.16
N VAL A 209 3.25 25.73 61.32
CA VAL A 209 3.69 26.75 62.30
C VAL A 209 2.46 27.46 62.85
N ASN A 210 2.16 27.23 64.13
CA ASN A 210 1.59 28.15 65.13
C ASN A 210 0.87 27.32 66.21
N SER A 211 1.64 26.86 67.20
CA SER A 211 1.17 26.56 68.56
C SER A 211 1.56 27.73 69.46
#